data_AF-A0A1V4PZ96-F1
#
_entry.id   AF-A0A1V4PZ96-F1
#
_cell.length_a   1.000
_cell.length_b   1.000
_cell.length_c   1.000
_cell.angle_alpha   90.00
_cell.angle_beta   90.00
_cell.angle_gamma   90.00
#
_symmetry.space_group_name_H-M   'P 1'
#
loop_
_entity.id
_entity.type
_entity.pdbx_description
1 polymer ?
#
loop_
_entity_poly.entity_id
_entity_poly.type
_entity_poly.pdbx_seq_one_letter_code
_entity_poly.pdbx_strand_id
1 'polypeptide(L)'
;MTTQQVSLREFLIGAAGRGPAVGLIVGPDGVATHDVPRPDGFRVRVITGTRLTTRRDVFDEFARSWRFPDHFGRNADAFDDCMRDLDQPAGITGFLTVLTDAQHVLPHADDAFAWFVRSLVFYRDHYRDIADPPSTFAVLLSTPVAARGATLARWRATGIAVASVIPDS
;
A
#
# COMPACT_ATOMS: atom_id res chain seq x y z
N MET A 1 11.81 11.62 19.36
CA MET A 1 10.70 10.67 19.60
C MET A 1 11.01 9.39 18.85
N THR A 2 11.33 8.31 19.56
CA THR A 2 11.66 7.00 18.98
C THR A 2 10.44 6.47 18.25
N THR A 3 10.54 6.22 16.93
CA THR A 3 9.43 5.64 16.18
C THR A 3 9.29 4.19 16.62
N GLN A 4 8.22 3.85 17.34
CA GLN A 4 7.95 2.47 17.77
C GLN A 4 7.91 1.56 16.53
N GLN A 5 8.68 0.48 16.57
CA GLN A 5 8.67 -0.57 15.55
C GLN A 5 7.60 -1.60 15.91
N VAL A 6 6.92 -2.15 14.90
CA VAL A 6 5.87 -3.16 15.06
C VAL A 6 6.11 -4.32 14.10
N SER A 7 5.69 -5.52 14.47
CA SER A 7 5.67 -6.68 13.55
C SER A 7 4.72 -6.46 12.37
N LEU A 8 4.85 -7.26 11.31
CA LEU A 8 3.90 -7.22 10.20
C LEU A 8 2.48 -7.52 10.68
N ARG A 9 2.33 -8.52 11.54
CA ARG A 9 1.04 -8.89 12.12
C ARG A 9 0.38 -7.74 12.89
N GLU A 10 1.12 -7.07 13.76
CA GLU A 10 0.61 -5.92 14.52
C GLU A 10 0.23 -4.75 13.62
N PHE A 11 1.03 -4.48 12.58
CA PHE A 11 0.69 -3.48 11.57
C PHE A 11 -0.65 -3.79 10.89
N LEU A 12 -0.84 -5.03 10.43
CA LEU A 12 -2.07 -5.44 9.74
C LEU A 12 -3.30 -5.39 10.66
N ILE A 13 -3.16 -5.83 11.92
CA ILE A 13 -4.22 -5.68 12.94
C ILE A 13 -4.55 -4.20 13.17
N GLY A 14 -3.53 -3.35 13.24
CA GLY A 14 -3.70 -1.90 13.36
C GLY A 14 -4.44 -1.30 12.16
N ALA A 15 -4.05 -1.69 10.94
CA ALA A 15 -4.66 -1.25 9.70
C ALA A 15 -6.13 -1.68 9.56
N ALA A 16 -6.52 -2.85 10.10
CA ALA A 16 -7.92 -3.27 10.19
C ALA A 16 -8.78 -2.33 11.05
N GLY A 17 -8.15 -1.68 12.04
CA GLY A 17 -8.78 -0.68 12.90
C GLY A 17 -8.47 0.76 12.45
N ARG A 18 -8.12 1.60 13.43
CA ARG A 18 -7.79 3.02 13.22
C ARG A 18 -6.29 3.29 13.11
N GLY A 19 -5.46 2.25 13.03
CA GLY A 19 -4.00 2.38 12.85
C GLY A 19 -3.60 2.89 11.45
N PRO A 20 -2.30 3.01 11.17
CA PRO A 20 -1.82 3.43 9.86
C PRO A 20 -2.24 2.46 8.74
N ALA A 21 -2.72 2.99 7.60
CA ALA A 21 -2.95 2.19 6.40
C ALA A 21 -1.63 1.81 5.67
N VAL A 22 -0.56 2.55 5.97
CA VAL A 22 0.75 2.41 5.34
C VAL A 22 1.80 2.00 6.36
N GLY A 23 2.51 0.91 6.06
CA GLY A 23 3.68 0.45 6.81
C GLY A 23 4.93 0.58 5.95
N LEU A 24 6.09 0.72 6.55
CA LEU A 24 7.39 0.73 5.87
C LEU A 24 8.30 -0.32 6.49
N ILE A 25 8.78 -1.24 5.65
CA ILE A 25 9.80 -2.24 5.97
C ILE A 25 11.08 -1.90 5.19
N VAL A 26 12.23 -2.18 5.81
CA VAL A 26 13.52 -2.11 5.11
C VAL A 26 13.85 -3.47 4.52
N GLY A 27 14.13 -3.50 3.23
CA GLY A 27 14.66 -4.68 2.55
C GLY A 27 16.15 -4.48 2.18
N PRO A 28 16.89 -5.57 1.93
CA PRO A 28 18.18 -5.49 1.26
C PRO A 28 18.04 -4.82 -0.12
N ASP A 29 19.11 -4.18 -0.61
CA ASP A 29 19.12 -3.58 -1.94
C ASP A 29 18.81 -4.63 -3.01
N GLY A 30 17.85 -4.33 -3.90
CA GLY A 30 17.56 -5.18 -5.05
C GLY A 30 16.96 -6.55 -4.74
N VAL A 31 16.30 -6.74 -3.58
CA VAL A 31 15.55 -7.98 -3.31
C VAL A 31 14.43 -8.12 -4.32
N ALA A 32 14.70 -8.99 -5.29
CA ALA A 32 13.75 -9.55 -6.21
C ALA A 32 12.51 -10.04 -5.44
N THR A 33 11.36 -9.94 -6.10
CA THR A 33 9.98 -10.22 -5.66
C THR A 33 9.70 -11.50 -4.86
N HIS A 34 10.71 -12.33 -4.57
CA HIS A 34 10.60 -13.62 -3.90
C HIS A 34 10.46 -13.55 -2.38
N ASP A 35 10.99 -12.53 -1.70
CA ASP A 35 10.90 -12.41 -0.22
C ASP A 35 9.80 -11.43 0.22
N VAL A 36 8.69 -11.41 -0.52
CA VAL A 36 7.56 -10.54 -0.22
C VAL A 36 6.69 -11.19 0.85
N PRO A 37 6.33 -10.49 1.94
CA PRO A 37 5.47 -11.06 2.97
C PRO A 37 4.09 -11.45 2.43
N ARG A 38 3.66 -12.67 2.78
CA ARG A 38 2.36 -13.25 2.41
C ARG A 38 1.65 -13.77 3.66
N PRO A 39 1.09 -12.86 4.47
CA PRO A 39 0.36 -13.26 5.67
C PRO A 39 -0.89 -14.07 5.30
N ASP A 40 -1.19 -15.08 6.12
CA ASP A 40 -2.36 -15.93 5.91
C ASP A 40 -3.66 -15.13 5.88
N GLY A 41 -4.58 -15.50 5.00
CA GLY A 41 -5.85 -14.81 4.80
C GLY A 41 -5.76 -13.51 4.00
N PHE A 42 -4.56 -13.06 3.60
CA PHE A 42 -4.44 -11.85 2.78
C PHE A 42 -4.30 -12.15 1.30
N ARG A 43 -5.01 -11.36 0.49
CA ARG A 43 -4.71 -11.24 -0.93
C ARG A 43 -3.58 -10.24 -1.12
N VAL A 44 -2.43 -10.74 -1.57
CA VAL A 44 -1.23 -9.91 -1.74
C VAL A 44 -0.97 -9.57 -3.20
N ARG A 45 -0.67 -8.30 -3.48
CA ARG A 45 -0.15 -7.82 -4.77
C ARG A 45 1.15 -7.07 -4.59
N VAL A 46 2.04 -7.22 -5.56
CA VAL A 46 3.37 -6.60 -5.56
C VAL A 46 3.46 -5.68 -6.75
N ILE A 47 3.78 -4.41 -6.48
CA ILE A 47 3.93 -3.38 -7.50
C ILE A 47 5.26 -2.67 -7.26
N THR A 48 6.02 -2.46 -8.34
CA THR A 48 7.34 -1.84 -8.25
C THR A 48 7.22 -0.33 -8.43
N GLY A 49 7.75 0.45 -7.50
CA GLY A 49 7.65 1.91 -7.48
C GLY A 49 8.28 2.58 -8.71
N THR A 50 9.32 1.98 -9.30
CA THR A 50 9.92 2.44 -10.57
C THR A 50 8.97 2.37 -11.76
N ARG A 51 7.87 1.61 -11.66
CA ARG A 51 6.78 1.55 -12.66
C ARG A 51 5.67 2.54 -12.34
N LEU A 52 5.75 3.33 -11.28
CA LEU A 52 4.71 4.27 -10.83
C LEU A 52 5.17 5.71 -10.98
N THR A 53 5.65 6.11 -12.16
CA THR A 53 6.30 7.42 -12.35
C THR A 53 5.32 8.55 -12.61
N THR A 54 4.14 8.23 -13.16
CA THR A 54 3.04 9.15 -13.42
C THR A 54 1.73 8.65 -12.80
N ARG A 55 0.73 9.54 -12.68
CA ARG A 55 -0.61 9.15 -12.23
C ARG A 55 -1.24 8.08 -13.12
N ARG A 56 -0.98 8.14 -14.44
CA ARG A 56 -1.45 7.14 -15.39
C ARG A 56 -0.81 5.78 -15.10
N ASP A 57 0.48 5.76 -14.79
CA ASP A 57 1.16 4.51 -14.45
C ASP A 57 0.59 3.88 -13.18
N VAL A 58 0.19 4.70 -12.19
CA VAL A 58 -0.55 4.22 -11.01
C VAL A 58 -1.83 3.51 -11.42
N PHE A 59 -2.64 4.14 -12.26
CA PHE A 59 -3.88 3.52 -12.75
C PHE A 59 -3.61 2.19 -13.47
N ASP A 60 -2.68 2.18 -14.42
CA ASP A 60 -2.42 1.01 -15.26
C ASP A 60 -1.78 -0.15 -14.45
N GLU A 61 -0.84 0.13 -13.54
CA GLU A 61 -0.18 -0.90 -12.72
C GLU A 61 -1.08 -1.51 -11.66
N PHE A 62 -1.93 -0.70 -11.01
CA PHE A 62 -2.91 -1.21 -10.06
C PHE A 62 -4.02 -1.98 -10.77
N ALA A 63 -4.53 -1.47 -11.89
CA ALA A 63 -5.53 -2.20 -12.69
C ALA A 63 -5.02 -3.57 -13.12
N ARG A 64 -3.77 -3.64 -13.61
CA ARG A 64 -3.12 -4.90 -13.98
C ARG A 64 -2.94 -5.83 -12.77
N SER A 65 -2.48 -5.31 -11.64
CA SER A 65 -2.12 -6.12 -10.48
C SER A 65 -3.35 -6.63 -9.74
N TRP A 66 -4.32 -5.77 -9.51
CA TRP A 66 -5.58 -6.09 -8.84
C TRP A 66 -6.64 -6.67 -9.76
N ARG A 67 -6.36 -6.74 -11.07
CA ARG A 67 -7.25 -7.29 -12.11
C ARG A 67 -8.58 -6.53 -12.16
N PHE A 68 -8.49 -5.21 -12.29
CA PHE A 68 -9.67 -4.37 -12.52
C PHE A 68 -10.39 -4.80 -13.81
N PRO A 69 -11.68 -4.48 -13.96
CA PRO A 69 -12.44 -4.80 -15.16
C PRO A 69 -11.83 -4.20 -16.43
N ASP A 70 -11.99 -4.88 -17.57
CA ASP A 70 -11.47 -4.44 -18.87
C ASP A 70 -11.98 -3.04 -19.29
N HIS A 71 -13.16 -2.66 -18.80
CA HIS A 71 -13.80 -1.36 -19.05
C HIS A 71 -13.38 -0.27 -18.04
N PHE A 72 -12.31 -0.48 -17.26
CA PHE A 72 -11.78 0.50 -16.31
C PHE A 72 -11.50 1.86 -16.97
N GLY A 73 -12.13 2.92 -16.44
CA GLY A 73 -12.18 4.26 -17.04
C GLY A 73 -10.91 5.11 -16.94
N ARG A 74 -9.84 4.63 -16.28
CA ARG A 74 -8.52 5.30 -16.18
C ARG A 74 -8.56 6.75 -15.69
N ASN A 75 -9.40 7.02 -14.71
CA ASN A 75 -9.48 8.30 -14.00
C ASN A 75 -9.58 8.08 -12.48
N ALA A 76 -9.51 9.14 -11.69
CA ALA A 76 -9.48 9.04 -10.23
C ALA A 76 -10.76 8.43 -9.65
N ASP A 77 -11.93 8.81 -10.16
CA ASP A 77 -13.21 8.30 -9.66
C ASP A 77 -13.35 6.80 -9.96
N ALA A 78 -13.05 6.39 -11.20
CA ALA A 78 -13.04 4.98 -11.58
C ALA A 78 -12.01 4.17 -10.79
N PHE A 79 -10.88 4.79 -10.42
CA PHE A 79 -9.85 4.16 -9.62
C PHE A 79 -10.33 3.95 -8.18
N ASP A 80 -10.97 4.96 -7.59
CA ASP A 80 -11.57 4.88 -6.27
C ASP A 80 -12.70 3.84 -6.20
N ASP A 81 -13.49 3.69 -7.26
CA ASP A 81 -14.52 2.65 -7.35
C ASP A 81 -13.90 1.25 -7.36
N CYS A 82 -12.92 1.02 -8.25
CA CYS A 82 -12.29 -0.29 -8.35
C CYS A 82 -11.48 -0.66 -7.08
N MET A 83 -10.81 0.30 -6.45
CA MET A 83 -10.03 0.05 -5.24
C MET A 83 -10.91 -0.23 -4.00
N ARG A 84 -12.18 0.18 -4.02
CA ARG A 84 -13.15 -0.11 -2.95
C ARG A 84 -13.91 -1.41 -3.17
N ASP A 85 -13.86 -1.96 -4.38
CA ASP A 85 -14.55 -3.19 -4.77
C ASP A 85 -13.57 -4.26 -5.32
N LEU A 86 -12.48 -4.48 -4.59
CA LEU A 86 -11.56 -5.58 -4.88
C LEU A 86 -12.21 -6.93 -4.60
N ASP A 87 -12.03 -7.88 -5.53
CA ASP A 87 -12.55 -9.25 -5.41
C ASP A 87 -12.11 -9.92 -4.10
N GLN A 88 -13.09 -10.23 -3.25
CA GLN A 88 -12.94 -10.82 -1.93
C GLN A 88 -13.58 -12.24 -1.89
N PRO A 89 -12.87 -13.27 -2.36
CA PRO A 89 -13.36 -14.64 -2.21
C PRO A 89 -13.41 -15.05 -0.73
N ALA A 90 -14.24 -16.06 -0.43
CA ALA A 90 -14.38 -16.60 0.93
C ALA A 90 -13.01 -16.98 1.53
N GLY A 91 -12.81 -16.61 2.81
CA GLY A 91 -11.58 -16.88 3.54
C GLY A 91 -10.52 -15.78 3.45
N ILE A 92 -10.74 -14.73 2.65
CA ILE A 92 -9.89 -13.54 2.65
C ILE A 92 -10.29 -12.60 3.80
N THR A 93 -9.32 -12.22 4.62
CA THR A 93 -9.43 -11.30 5.75
C THR A 93 -8.87 -9.90 5.45
N GLY A 94 -8.22 -9.74 4.30
CA GLY A 94 -7.78 -8.44 3.84
C GLY A 94 -6.94 -8.42 2.56
N PHE A 95 -6.57 -7.21 2.19
CA PHE A 95 -5.82 -6.86 1.00
C PHE A 95 -4.51 -6.20 1.40
N LEU A 96 -3.40 -6.68 0.84
CA LEU A 96 -2.07 -6.11 1.05
C LEU A 96 -1.44 -5.78 -0.30
N THR A 97 -1.17 -4.50 -0.54
CA THR A 97 -0.28 -4.08 -1.64
C THR A 97 1.12 -3.89 -1.09
N VAL A 98 2.10 -4.61 -1.62
CA VAL A 98 3.51 -4.38 -1.34
C VAL A 98 4.10 -3.52 -2.46
N LEU A 99 4.54 -2.31 -2.11
CA LEU A 99 5.22 -1.39 -3.00
C LEU A 99 6.73 -1.55 -2.83
N THR A 100 7.39 -2.28 -3.72
CA THR A 100 8.87 -2.35 -3.74
C THR A 100 9.42 -1.07 -4.35
N ASP A 101 10.69 -0.74 -4.05
CA ASP A 101 11.32 0.48 -4.56
C ASP A 101 10.48 1.74 -4.26
N ALA A 102 9.90 1.79 -3.05
CA ALA A 102 8.92 2.80 -2.67
C ALA A 102 9.47 4.24 -2.74
N GLN A 103 10.79 4.42 -2.68
CA GLN A 103 11.46 5.71 -2.89
C GLN A 103 11.26 6.28 -4.30
N HIS A 104 10.90 5.44 -5.27
CA HIS A 104 10.72 5.82 -6.68
C HIS A 104 9.25 6.04 -7.08
N VAL A 105 8.29 5.95 -6.16
CA VAL A 105 6.87 6.19 -6.47
C VAL A 105 6.63 7.68 -6.76
N LEU A 106 6.18 8.00 -7.98
CA LEU A 106 5.80 9.34 -8.44
C LEU A 106 6.87 10.41 -8.11
N PRO A 107 8.15 10.22 -8.49
CA PRO A 107 9.28 10.94 -7.91
C PRO A 107 9.29 12.44 -8.25
N HIS A 108 8.52 12.86 -9.25
CA HIS A 108 8.45 14.25 -9.75
C HIS A 108 7.00 14.77 -9.89
N ALA A 109 6.04 14.13 -9.22
CA ALA A 109 4.61 14.45 -9.36
C ALA A 109 3.96 14.62 -7.99
N ASP A 110 4.28 15.71 -7.28
CA ASP A 110 3.90 15.92 -5.87
C ASP A 110 2.39 15.91 -5.64
N ASP A 111 1.61 16.56 -6.50
CA ASP A 111 0.14 16.56 -6.38
C ASP A 111 -0.46 15.16 -6.59
N ALA A 112 0.04 14.42 -7.58
CA ALA A 112 -0.38 13.05 -7.84
C ALA A 112 0.04 12.13 -6.68
N PHE A 113 1.23 12.32 -6.13
CA PHE A 113 1.73 11.58 -4.98
C PHE A 113 0.86 11.84 -3.75
N ALA A 114 0.60 13.10 -3.43
CA ALA A 114 -0.22 13.48 -2.28
C ALA A 114 -1.66 12.97 -2.41
N TRP A 115 -2.25 13.01 -3.62
CA TRP A 115 -3.54 12.37 -3.90
C TRP A 115 -3.47 10.86 -3.64
N PHE A 116 -2.53 10.15 -4.28
CA PHE A 116 -2.42 8.70 -4.18
C PHE A 116 -2.27 8.24 -2.72
N VAL A 117 -1.36 8.88 -1.97
CA VAL A 117 -1.12 8.52 -0.56
C VAL A 117 -2.36 8.74 0.32
N ARG A 118 -3.12 9.83 0.10
CA ARG A 118 -4.38 10.06 0.84
C ARG A 118 -5.47 9.06 0.45
N SER A 119 -5.56 8.68 -0.82
CA SER A 119 -6.51 7.66 -1.29
C SER A 119 -6.31 6.32 -0.59
N LEU A 120 -5.07 5.93 -0.24
CA LEU A 120 -4.82 4.68 0.50
C LEU A 120 -5.47 4.69 1.90
N VAL A 121 -5.49 5.84 2.58
CA VAL A 121 -6.17 5.97 3.88
C VAL A 121 -7.68 5.90 3.70
N PHE A 122 -8.20 6.55 2.67
CA PHE A 122 -9.62 6.49 2.29
C PHE A 122 -10.08 5.05 2.01
N TYR A 123 -9.30 4.26 1.27
CA TYR A 123 -9.64 2.84 1.02
C TYR A 123 -9.59 1.99 2.27
N ARG A 124 -8.60 2.22 3.15
CA ARG A 124 -8.58 1.57 4.47
C ARG A 124 -9.84 1.86 5.26
N ASP A 125 -10.24 3.12 5.35
CA ASP A 125 -11.46 3.50 6.07
C ASP A 125 -12.71 2.88 5.43
N HIS A 126 -12.78 2.80 4.10
CA HIS A 126 -13.86 2.10 3.40
C HIS A 126 -13.95 0.61 3.78
N TYR A 127 -12.84 -0.13 3.70
CA TYR A 127 -12.85 -1.55 4.03
C TYR A 127 -13.12 -1.85 5.51
N ARG A 128 -12.81 -0.92 6.40
CA ARG A 128 -13.16 -1.02 7.82
C ARG A 128 -14.63 -0.74 8.08
N ASP A 129 -15.15 0.36 7.52
CA ASP A 129 -16.43 0.93 7.96
C ASP A 129 -17.61 0.56 7.06
N ILE A 130 -17.36 0.22 5.80
CA ILE A 130 -18.39 0.09 4.75
C ILE A 130 -18.44 -1.32 4.14
N ALA A 131 -17.29 -1.95 3.90
CA ALA A 131 -17.26 -3.29 3.32
C ALA A 131 -17.93 -4.33 4.25
N ASP A 132 -18.61 -5.31 3.65
CA ASP A 132 -19.27 -6.41 4.36
C ASP A 132 -18.85 -7.76 3.76
N PRO A 133 -18.08 -8.60 4.49
CA PRO A 133 -17.59 -8.36 5.85
C PRO A 133 -16.47 -7.29 5.87
N PRO A 134 -16.29 -6.56 7.01
CA PRO A 134 -15.17 -5.67 7.19
C PRO A 134 -13.84 -6.38 6.98
N SER A 135 -12.91 -5.68 6.35
CA SER A 135 -11.65 -6.27 5.88
C SER A 135 -10.47 -5.35 6.13
N THR A 136 -9.28 -5.94 6.24
CA THR A 136 -8.06 -5.14 6.31
C THR A 136 -7.70 -4.63 4.92
N PHE A 137 -7.34 -3.36 4.79
CA PHE A 137 -6.66 -2.84 3.60
C PHE A 137 -5.38 -2.14 4.03
N ALA A 138 -4.25 -2.60 3.49
CA ALA A 138 -2.95 -2.12 3.88
C ALA A 138 -1.99 -2.00 2.68
N VAL A 139 -1.07 -1.05 2.79
CA VAL A 139 0.06 -0.91 1.87
C VAL A 139 1.36 -1.00 2.64
N LEU A 140 2.25 -1.92 2.23
CA LEU A 140 3.57 -2.08 2.80
C LEU A 140 4.62 -1.56 1.81
N LEU A 141 5.33 -0.51 2.21
CA LEU A 141 6.44 0.05 1.47
C LEU A 141 7.70 -0.76 1.76
N SER A 142 8.36 -1.26 0.73
CA SER A 142 9.71 -1.80 0.82
C SER A 142 10.69 -0.82 0.17
N THR A 143 11.73 -0.46 0.91
CA THR A 143 12.76 0.48 0.50
C THR A 143 14.11 0.03 1.05
N PRO A 144 15.22 0.34 0.37
CA PRO A 144 16.56 0.19 0.93
C PRO A 144 16.73 0.88 2.28
N VAL A 145 17.61 0.34 3.13
CA VAL A 145 18.01 0.96 4.41
C VAL A 145 18.49 2.40 4.19
N ALA A 146 19.30 2.63 3.15
CA ALA A 146 19.82 3.95 2.81
C ALA A 146 18.71 4.96 2.45
N ALA A 147 17.60 4.51 1.87
CA ALA A 147 16.49 5.36 1.45
C ALA A 147 15.39 5.49 2.52
N ARG A 148 15.42 4.67 3.59
CA ARG A 148 14.39 4.62 4.65
C ARG A 148 13.97 6.00 5.15
N GLY A 149 14.94 6.84 5.53
CA GLY A 149 14.68 8.15 6.11
C GLY A 149 13.94 9.09 5.15
N ALA A 150 14.43 9.18 3.91
CA ALA A 150 13.84 10.02 2.88
C ALA A 150 12.43 9.52 2.49
N THR A 151 12.25 8.21 2.29
CA THR A 151 10.95 7.61 2.01
C THR A 151 9.96 7.90 3.14
N LEU A 152 10.34 7.66 4.39
CA LEU A 152 9.46 7.90 5.54
C LEU A 152 9.07 9.38 5.66
N ALA A 153 10.02 10.29 5.49
CA ALA A 153 9.78 11.73 5.57
C ALA A 153 8.81 12.19 4.47
N ARG A 154 9.03 11.75 3.23
CA ARG A 154 8.20 12.13 2.08
C ARG A 154 6.76 11.64 2.22
N TRP A 155 6.56 10.38 2.64
CA TRP A 155 5.22 9.83 2.83
C TRP A 155 4.49 10.51 3.99
N ARG A 156 5.17 10.81 5.11
CA ARG A 156 4.57 11.54 6.24
C ARG A 156 4.27 13.00 5.94
N ALA A 157 5.01 13.64 5.03
CA ALA A 157 4.74 15.03 4.61
C ALA A 157 3.36 15.20 3.96
N THR A 158 2.73 14.11 3.49
CA THR A 158 1.35 14.12 2.98
C THR A 158 0.27 14.19 4.06
N GLY A 159 0.67 14.12 5.34
CA GLY A 159 -0.21 14.15 6.51
C GLY A 159 -0.66 12.78 7.02
N ILE A 160 -0.23 11.69 6.38
CA ILE A 160 -0.59 10.33 6.83
C ILE A 160 0.38 9.79 7.89
N ALA A 161 -0.12 8.90 8.75
CA ALA A 161 0.74 8.08 9.60
C ALA A 161 1.38 6.95 8.77
N VAL A 162 2.64 6.64 9.08
CA VAL A 162 3.38 5.50 8.49
C VAL A 162 4.01 4.70 9.62
N ALA A 163 3.62 3.42 9.73
CA ALA A 163 4.18 2.49 10.71
C ALA A 163 5.59 2.03 10.30
N SER A 164 6.51 1.90 11.27
CA SER A 164 7.80 1.23 11.03
C SER A 164 7.63 -0.26 11.28
N VAL A 165 7.66 -1.06 10.21
CA VAL A 165 7.45 -2.50 10.26
C VAL A 165 8.80 -3.21 10.26
N ILE A 166 8.95 -4.23 11.10
CA ILE A 166 10.10 -5.14 11.09
C ILE A 166 9.73 -6.46 10.41
N PRO A 167 10.68 -7.13 9.72
CA PRO A 167 10.45 -8.49 9.23
C PRO A 167 10.07 -9.41 10.38
N ASP A 168 9.16 -10.35 10.13
CA ASP A 168 8.91 -11.44 11.07
C ASP A 168 10.20 -12.29 11.16
N SER A 169 10.59 -12.67 12.38
CA SER A 169 11.84 -13.42 12.66
C SER A 169 11.71 -14.91 12.38
#